data_AF-A0A2G3ALV2-F1
#
_entry.id   AF-A0A2G3ALV2-F1
#
_cell.length_a   1.000
_cell.length_b   1.000
_cell.length_c   1.000
_cell.angle_alpha   90.00
_cell.angle_beta   90.00
_cell.angle_gamma   90.00
#
_symmetry.space_group_name_H-M   'P 1'
#
loop_
_entity.id
_entity.type
_entity.pdbx_description
1 polymer ?
#
loop_
_entity_poly.entity_id
_entity_poly.type
_entity_poly.pdbx_seq_one_letter_code
_entity_poly.pdbx_strand_id
1 'polypeptide(L)'
;MSELRRVVSVCGSPMQRLGVYMLEGLVARLASLGSSIYKALKCKELTSVELFSTCTCFMKSVHTSDVEIKDLNVRPGEPLAVNFALVLHHMHDESAGTQNHRDRLLRMVKSLSPKIVTLVEQESNTNTVQFFPYFLETLNYYLSVFESIDVALPRDHKE
;
A
#
# COMPACT_ATOMS: atom_id res chain seq x y z
N MET A 1 5.96 -12.73 25.65
CA MET A 1 5.58 -11.40 25.10
C MET A 1 6.13 -10.27 25.98
N SER A 2 6.08 -10.43 27.31
CA SER A 2 6.74 -9.57 28.30
C SER A 2 8.25 -9.43 28.08
N GLU A 3 8.94 -10.49 27.67
CA GLU A 3 10.38 -10.48 27.43
C GLU A 3 10.73 -9.63 26.20
N LEU A 4 9.96 -9.81 25.12
CA LEU A 4 10.12 -9.06 23.87
C LEU A 4 9.95 -7.55 24.07
N ARG A 5 8.98 -7.14 24.91
CA ARG A 5 8.77 -5.72 25.27
C ARG A 5 10.01 -5.07 25.93
N ARG A 6 10.91 -5.86 26.53
CA ARG A 6 12.12 -5.35 27.19
C ARG A 6 13.30 -5.15 26.23
N VAL A 7 13.25 -5.74 25.03
CA VAL A 7 14.36 -5.71 24.06
C VAL A 7 14.07 -4.83 22.84
N VAL A 8 12.80 -4.50 22.60
CA VAL A 8 12.37 -3.59 21.53
C VAL A 8 12.33 -2.14 22.01
N SER A 9 12.58 -1.18 21.11
CA SER A 9 12.59 0.24 21.43
C SER A 9 12.33 1.07 20.19
N VAL A 10 11.45 2.07 20.28
CA VAL A 10 11.15 3.03 19.20
C VAL A 10 12.31 3.98 18.89
N CYS A 11 13.28 4.12 19.80
CA CYS A 11 14.49 4.92 19.59
C CYS A 11 15.74 4.05 19.39
N GLY A 12 15.58 2.72 19.27
CA GLY A 12 16.68 1.78 19.12
C GLY A 12 17.21 1.64 17.70
N SER A 13 17.95 0.57 17.45
CA SER A 13 18.37 0.16 16.10
C SER A 13 17.18 -0.12 15.16
N PRO A 14 17.37 -0.17 13.83
CA PRO A 14 16.34 -0.55 12.86
C PRO A 14 15.52 -1.78 13.28
N MET A 15 16.21 -2.85 13.69
CA MET A 15 15.57 -4.08 14.16
C MET A 15 14.75 -3.88 15.44
N GLN A 16 15.23 -3.07 16.40
CA GLN A 16 14.50 -2.80 17.63
C GLN A 16 13.23 -1.98 17.38
N ARG A 17 13.28 -1.00 16.48
CA ARG A 17 12.11 -0.18 16.11
C ARG A 17 11.09 -1.03 15.37
N LEU A 18 11.53 -1.77 14.35
CA LEU A 18 10.68 -2.71 13.63
C LEU A 18 10.06 -3.75 14.57
N GLY A 19 10.85 -4.24 15.53
CA GLY A 19 10.41 -5.16 16.57
C GLY A 19 9.25 -4.62 17.41
N VAL A 20 9.18 -3.32 17.68
CA VAL A 20 8.01 -2.71 18.36
C VAL A 20 6.75 -2.90 17.52
N TYR A 21 6.79 -2.53 16.23
CA TYR A 21 5.62 -2.62 15.35
C TYR A 21 5.19 -4.07 15.08
N MET A 22 6.14 -4.97 14.86
CA MET A 22 5.88 -6.40 14.69
C MET A 22 5.26 -7.02 15.94
N LEU A 23 5.75 -6.64 17.13
CA LEU A 23 5.21 -7.10 18.40
C LEU A 23 3.77 -6.62 18.61
N GLU A 24 3.49 -5.34 18.41
CA GLU A 24 2.13 -4.81 18.55
C GLU A 24 1.18 -5.41 17.51
N GLY A 25 1.64 -5.63 16.27
CA GLY A 25 0.87 -6.35 15.24
C GLY A 25 0.53 -7.78 15.67
N LEU A 26 1.47 -8.50 16.29
CA LEU A 26 1.25 -9.85 16.81
C LEU A 26 0.29 -9.85 18.01
N VAL A 27 0.42 -8.89 18.94
CA VAL A 27 -0.52 -8.70 20.06
C VAL A 27 -1.94 -8.47 19.52
N ALA A 28 -2.10 -7.55 18.57
CA ALA A 28 -3.38 -7.25 17.96
C ALA A 28 -3.99 -8.48 17.24
N ARG A 29 -3.17 -9.27 16.56
CA ARG A 29 -3.60 -10.52 15.91
C ARG A 29 -4.10 -11.55 16.93
N LEU A 30 -3.35 -11.78 18.01
CA LEU A 30 -3.73 -12.72 19.07
C LEU A 30 -4.98 -12.25 19.84
N ALA A 31 -5.17 -10.94 19.99
CA ALA A 31 -6.37 -10.35 20.58
C ALA A 31 -7.56 -10.28 19.60
N SER A 32 -7.41 -10.75 18.35
CA SER A 32 -8.42 -10.61 17.27
C SER A 32 -8.86 -9.17 17.01
N LEU A 33 -8.03 -8.18 17.36
CA LEU A 33 -8.29 -6.74 17.17
C LEU A 33 -7.84 -6.22 15.79
N GLY A 34 -7.17 -7.04 15.00
CA GLY A 34 -6.61 -6.63 13.70
C GLY A 34 -7.66 -6.07 12.74
N SER A 35 -8.87 -6.63 12.71
CA SER A 35 -9.96 -6.14 11.84
C SER A 35 -10.51 -4.79 12.29
N SER A 36 -10.61 -4.54 13.60
CA SER A 36 -11.04 -3.27 14.18
C SER A 36 -10.00 -2.17 13.94
N ILE A 37 -8.72 -2.51 14.13
CA ILE A 37 -7.60 -1.61 13.85
C ILE A 37 -7.55 -1.28 12.36
N TYR A 38 -7.63 -2.27 11.48
CA TYR A 38 -7.63 -2.05 10.03
C TYR A 38 -8.78 -1.15 9.57
N LYS A 39 -9.99 -1.35 10.09
CA LYS A 39 -11.14 -0.49 9.78
C LYS A 39 -10.94 0.94 10.28
N ALA A 40 -10.36 1.12 11.47
CA ALA A 40 -10.07 2.43 12.05
C ALA A 40 -8.91 3.16 11.35
N LEU A 41 -7.91 2.40 10.87
CA LEU A 41 -6.71 2.88 10.19
C LEU A 41 -6.88 3.02 8.68
N LYS A 42 -8.07 2.81 8.11
CA LYS A 42 -8.33 3.16 6.70
C LYS A 42 -8.00 4.65 6.51
N CYS A 43 -6.75 4.90 6.11
CA CYS A 43 -6.20 6.22 5.89
C CYS A 43 -6.91 6.83 4.69
N LYS A 44 -7.10 8.14 4.80
CA LYS A 44 -7.53 9.02 3.73
C LYS A 44 -6.65 8.75 2.50
N GLU A 45 -7.29 8.64 1.33
CA GLU A 45 -6.65 8.33 0.06
C GLU A 45 -5.41 9.21 -0.19
N LEU A 46 -4.31 8.56 -0.60
CA LEU A 46 -3.09 9.23 -1.03
C LEU A 46 -3.41 10.17 -2.20
N THR A 47 -3.36 11.46 -1.94
CA THR A 47 -3.24 12.48 -2.98
C THR A 47 -1.74 12.66 -3.23
N SER A 48 -1.17 11.80 -4.07
CA SER A 48 0.14 12.07 -4.65
C SER A 48 -0.03 13.23 -5.65
N VAL A 49 0.14 14.47 -5.16
CA VAL A 49 0.01 15.69 -5.97
C VAL A 49 1.34 16.06 -6.65
N GLU A 50 2.41 15.30 -6.44
CA GLU A 50 3.72 15.61 -7.02
C GLU A 50 4.32 14.38 -7.67
N LEU A 51 4.00 14.15 -8.96
CA LEU A 51 4.88 13.52 -9.95
C LEU A 51 4.24 13.69 -11.33
N PHE A 52 4.77 14.67 -12.07
CA PHE A 52 4.59 14.97 -13.51
C PHE A 52 3.39 15.84 -13.94
N SER A 53 3.73 17.10 -14.26
CA SER A 53 2.90 18.15 -14.84
C SER A 53 2.53 17.91 -16.31
N THR A 54 1.98 16.75 -16.67
CA THR A 54 1.51 16.50 -18.05
C THR A 54 0.19 15.71 -18.06
N CYS A 55 -0.88 16.37 -18.50
CA CYS A 55 -2.18 15.83 -18.94
C CYS A 55 -2.63 14.51 -18.30
N THR A 56 -2.69 14.47 -16.97
CA THR A 56 -3.06 13.27 -16.22
C THR A 56 -4.55 13.31 -15.90
N CYS A 57 -5.28 12.26 -16.28
CA CYS A 57 -6.58 12.00 -15.68
C CYS A 57 -6.34 11.60 -14.22
N PHE A 58 -6.35 12.58 -13.32
CA PHE A 58 -6.30 12.32 -11.89
C PHE A 58 -7.57 11.57 -11.51
N MET A 59 -7.44 10.30 -11.15
CA MET A 59 -8.48 9.59 -10.40
C MET A 59 -8.59 10.28 -9.04
N LYS A 60 -9.39 11.35 -8.97
CA LYS A 60 -9.75 12.00 -7.71
C LYS A 60 -10.68 11.06 -6.96
N SER A 61 -10.27 10.67 -5.76
CA SER A 61 -11.10 10.29 -4.62
C SER A 61 -12.43 9.60 -4.95
N VAL A 62 -12.34 8.47 -5.64
CA VAL A 62 -13.44 7.52 -5.78
C VAL A 62 -12.88 6.21 -5.29
N HIS A 63 -13.64 5.52 -4.42
CA HIS A 63 -13.31 4.16 -3.99
C HIS A 63 -13.03 3.35 -5.26
N THR A 64 -11.78 2.92 -5.47
CA THR A 64 -11.27 2.45 -6.77
C THR A 64 -12.03 1.26 -7.33
N SER A 65 -12.83 0.58 -6.49
CA SER A 65 -13.78 -0.46 -6.87
C SER A 65 -14.96 0.02 -7.70
N ASP A 66 -15.31 1.32 -7.65
CA ASP A 66 -16.58 1.87 -8.15
C ASP A 66 -16.38 2.85 -9.32
N VAL A 67 -15.13 3.12 -9.71
CA VAL A 67 -14.80 4.02 -10.81
C VAL A 67 -15.43 3.55 -12.12
N GLU A 68 -16.07 4.47 -12.82
CA GLU A 68 -16.57 4.28 -14.19
C GLU A 68 -15.87 5.25 -15.16
N ILE A 69 -15.92 4.93 -16.46
CA ILE A 69 -15.30 5.75 -17.52
C ILE A 69 -15.82 7.20 -17.49
N LYS A 70 -17.10 7.39 -17.17
CA LYS A 70 -17.74 8.71 -17.10
C LYS A 70 -17.11 9.61 -16.03
N ASP A 71 -16.50 9.03 -15.01
CA ASP A 71 -15.85 9.76 -13.92
C ASP A 71 -14.47 10.30 -14.33
N LEU A 72 -13.91 9.80 -15.44
CA LEU A 72 -12.55 10.08 -15.90
C LEU A 72 -12.46 11.26 -16.89
N ASN A 73 -13.59 11.88 -17.26
CA ASN A 73 -13.68 13.07 -18.14
C ASN A 73 -12.73 13.01 -19.37
N VAL A 74 -12.62 11.83 -19.99
CA VAL A 74 -11.71 11.59 -21.11
C VAL A 74 -12.26 12.27 -22.36
N ARG A 75 -11.43 13.10 -23.01
CA ARG A 75 -11.80 13.81 -24.24
C ARG A 75 -11.31 13.04 -25.46
N PRO A 76 -12.15 12.84 -26.49
CA PRO A 76 -11.71 12.23 -27.74
C PRO A 76 -10.58 13.01 -28.40
N GLY A 77 -9.55 12.32 -28.87
CA GLY A 77 -8.41 12.91 -29.59
C GLY A 77 -7.26 13.41 -28.71
N GLU A 78 -7.44 13.50 -27.39
CA GLU A 78 -6.36 13.84 -26.47
C GLU A 78 -5.53 12.60 -26.10
N PRO A 79 -4.20 12.71 -25.99
CA PRO A 79 -3.36 11.62 -25.50
C PRO A 79 -3.64 11.35 -24.02
N LEU A 80 -3.96 10.10 -23.69
CA LEU A 80 -4.21 9.68 -22.31
C LEU A 80 -2.97 9.03 -21.69
N ALA A 81 -2.61 9.47 -20.48
CA ALA A 81 -1.66 8.82 -19.59
C ALA A 81 -2.38 8.36 -18.32
N VAL A 82 -2.08 7.14 -17.85
CA VAL A 82 -2.66 6.58 -16.62
C VAL A 82 -1.54 6.24 -15.65
N ASN A 83 -1.72 6.61 -14.38
CA ASN A 83 -0.78 6.33 -13.31
C ASN A 83 -1.46 5.56 -12.17
N PHE A 84 -1.00 4.34 -11.91
CA PHE A 84 -1.37 3.57 -10.73
C PHE A 84 -0.24 3.70 -9.70
N ALA A 85 -0.43 4.54 -8.68
CA ALA A 85 0.56 4.75 -7.64
C ALA A 85 0.06 4.26 -6.28
N LEU A 86 0.50 3.07 -5.86
CA LEU A 86 0.16 2.42 -4.60
C LEU A 86 -1.36 2.20 -4.47
N VAL A 87 -2.01 1.75 -5.55
CA VAL A 87 -3.49 1.63 -5.62
C VAL A 87 -3.94 0.17 -5.77
N LEU A 88 -3.26 -0.61 -6.60
CA LEU A 88 -3.75 -1.94 -7.00
C LEU A 88 -3.66 -2.95 -5.86
N HIS A 89 -2.71 -2.79 -4.94
CA HIS A 89 -2.59 -3.67 -3.76
C HIS A 89 -3.75 -3.52 -2.76
N HIS A 90 -4.48 -2.40 -2.78
CA HIS A 90 -5.70 -2.22 -1.99
C HIS A 90 -6.94 -2.86 -2.62
N MET A 91 -6.85 -3.28 -3.88
CA MET A 91 -7.94 -3.93 -4.59
C MET A 91 -7.87 -5.44 -4.35
N HIS A 92 -8.99 -6.00 -3.89
CA HIS A 92 -9.19 -7.44 -3.77
C HIS A 92 -9.04 -8.13 -5.14
N ASP A 93 -8.37 -9.28 -5.13
CA ASP A 93 -8.28 -10.18 -6.29
C ASP A 93 -9.35 -11.29 -6.21
N GLU A 94 -9.30 -12.25 -7.14
CA GLU A 94 -10.24 -13.40 -7.20
C GLU A 94 -10.23 -14.28 -5.95
N SER A 95 -9.19 -14.20 -5.12
CA SER A 95 -9.11 -15.00 -3.89
C SER A 95 -10.06 -14.50 -2.79
N ALA A 96 -10.58 -13.27 -2.91
CA ALA A 96 -11.40 -12.61 -1.89
C ALA A 96 -12.88 -12.40 -2.29
N GLY A 97 -13.30 -12.80 -3.49
CA GLY A 97 -14.71 -12.70 -3.91
C GLY A 97 -14.97 -13.05 -5.38
N THR A 98 -16.24 -13.08 -5.78
CA THR A 98 -16.68 -13.37 -7.17
C THR A 98 -16.42 -12.24 -8.16
N GLN A 99 -16.11 -11.03 -7.69
CA GLN A 99 -15.76 -9.88 -8.55
C GLN A 99 -14.30 -9.47 -8.37
N ASN A 100 -13.51 -9.65 -9.44
CA ASN A 100 -12.14 -9.17 -9.51
C ASN A 100 -12.12 -7.68 -9.87
N HIS A 101 -12.25 -6.81 -8.87
CA HIS A 101 -12.26 -5.35 -9.08
C HIS A 101 -10.97 -4.85 -9.74
N ARG A 102 -9.83 -5.49 -9.44
CA ARG A 102 -8.52 -5.17 -10.04
C ARG A 102 -8.55 -5.39 -11.56
N ASP A 103 -9.00 -6.56 -11.98
CA ASP A 103 -9.12 -6.89 -13.41
C ASP A 103 -10.16 -6.02 -14.12
N ARG A 104 -11.30 -5.72 -13.48
CA ARG A 104 -12.28 -4.75 -14.02
C ARG A 104 -11.63 -3.39 -14.32
N LEU A 105 -10.89 -2.83 -13.36
CA LEU A 105 -10.21 -1.54 -13.50
C LEU A 105 -9.16 -1.58 -14.62
N LEU A 106 -8.35 -2.63 -14.67
CA LEU A 106 -7.31 -2.78 -15.70
C LEU A 106 -7.92 -2.93 -17.11
N ARG A 107 -9.02 -3.67 -17.26
CA ARG A 107 -9.75 -3.78 -18.54
C ARG A 107 -10.37 -2.44 -18.96
N MET A 108 -10.92 -1.68 -18.02
CA MET A 108 -11.44 -0.35 -18.28
C MET A 108 -10.33 0.60 -18.74
N VAL A 109 -9.18 0.63 -18.03
CA VAL A 109 -8.05 1.46 -18.47
C VAL A 109 -7.54 1.03 -19.84
N LYS A 110 -7.49 -0.28 -20.12
CA LYS A 110 -7.13 -0.79 -21.44
C LYS A 110 -8.10 -0.34 -22.54
N SER A 111 -9.42 -0.30 -22.27
CA SER A 111 -10.41 0.13 -23.27
C SER A 111 -10.29 1.61 -23.64
N LEU A 112 -9.72 2.44 -22.75
CA LEU A 112 -9.41 3.84 -23.02
C LEU A 112 -8.20 4.05 -23.93
N SER A 113 -7.47 2.99 -24.29
CA SER A 113 -6.29 3.03 -25.16
C SER A 113 -5.24 4.10 -24.76
N PRO A 114 -4.78 4.13 -23.50
CA PRO A 114 -3.79 5.11 -23.08
C PRO A 114 -2.48 4.94 -23.84
N LYS A 115 -1.77 6.06 -24.06
CA LYS A 115 -0.44 6.03 -24.66
C LYS A 115 0.62 5.50 -23.71
N ILE A 116 0.44 5.73 -22.41
CA ILE A 116 1.35 5.28 -21.37
C ILE A 116 0.56 4.89 -20.12
N VAL A 117 1.02 3.82 -19.47
CA VAL A 117 0.57 3.41 -18.14
C VAL A 117 1.80 3.31 -17.26
N THR A 118 1.80 4.03 -16.13
CA THR A 118 2.82 3.90 -15.08
C THR A 118 2.24 3.12 -13.90
N LEU A 119 3.05 2.24 -13.32
CA LEU A 119 2.68 1.41 -12.18
C LEU A 119 3.77 1.53 -11.11
N VAL A 120 3.35 1.94 -9.91
CA VAL A 120 4.18 2.01 -8.72
C VAL A 120 3.48 1.20 -7.64
N GLU A 121 4.10 0.11 -7.19
CA GLU A 121 3.55 -0.78 -6.17
C GLU A 121 4.66 -1.22 -5.20
N GLN A 122 4.25 -1.71 -4.04
CA GLN A 122 5.16 -2.29 -3.07
C GLN A 122 5.66 -3.65 -3.56
N GLU A 123 6.97 -3.78 -3.74
CA GLU A 123 7.62 -5.05 -4.10
C GLU A 123 7.72 -5.97 -2.87
N SER A 124 6.62 -6.64 -2.51
CA SER A 124 6.59 -7.61 -1.41
C SER A 124 5.54 -8.68 -1.64
N ASN A 125 5.86 -9.95 -1.38
CA ASN A 125 4.91 -11.05 -1.53
C ASN A 125 4.04 -11.25 -0.27
N THR A 126 3.14 -10.30 -0.03
CA THR A 126 2.23 -10.32 1.13
C THR A 126 0.97 -11.15 0.92
N ASN A 127 0.80 -11.79 -0.24
CA ASN A 127 -0.44 -12.52 -0.61
C ASN A 127 -0.41 -14.01 -0.18
N THR A 128 0.59 -14.40 0.60
CA THR A 128 0.73 -15.79 1.06
C THR A 128 -0.18 -16.08 2.25
N VAL A 129 -0.94 -17.18 2.19
CA VAL A 129 -1.96 -17.56 3.20
C VAL A 129 -1.32 -17.98 4.55
N GLN A 130 -0.07 -18.45 4.54
CA GLN A 130 0.60 -18.94 5.74
C GLN A 130 1.25 -17.82 6.55
N PHE A 131 0.98 -17.79 7.86
CA PHE A 131 1.43 -16.72 8.75
C PHE A 131 2.95 -16.58 8.85
N PHE A 132 3.69 -17.67 9.05
CA PHE A 132 5.13 -17.58 9.30
C PHE A 132 5.93 -17.09 8.07
N PRO A 133 5.69 -17.61 6.86
CA PRO A 133 6.29 -17.04 5.64
C PRO A 133 5.94 -15.56 5.44
N TYR A 134 4.67 -15.18 5.64
CA TYR A 134 4.23 -13.78 5.59
C TYR A 134 4.98 -12.91 6.62
N PHE A 135 5.10 -13.40 7.85
CA PHE A 135 5.78 -12.69 8.93
C PHE A 135 7.26 -12.45 8.60
N LEU A 136 7.95 -13.47 8.11
CA LEU A 136 9.37 -13.37 7.74
C LEU A 136 9.58 -12.44 6.54
N GLU A 137 8.74 -12.54 5.52
CA GLU A 137 8.77 -11.64 4.35
C GLU A 137 8.55 -10.18 4.78
N THR A 138 7.54 -9.93 5.60
CA THR A 138 7.23 -8.60 6.13
C THR A 138 8.39 -8.07 6.97
N LEU A 139 9.01 -8.93 7.80
CA LEU A 139 10.17 -8.55 8.61
C LEU A 139 11.35 -8.14 7.74
N ASN A 140 11.69 -8.93 6.73
CA ASN A 140 12.81 -8.65 5.83
C ASN A 140 12.56 -7.37 5.03
N TYR A 141 11.36 -7.22 4.45
CA TYR A 141 11.00 -6.04 3.67
C TYR A 141 11.12 -4.76 4.50
N TYR A 142 10.47 -4.70 5.66
CA TYR A 142 10.49 -3.49 6.48
C TYR A 142 11.84 -3.27 7.16
N LEU A 143 12.64 -4.31 7.40
CA LEU A 143 13.99 -4.10 7.92
C LEU A 143 14.81 -3.27 6.93
N SER A 144 14.79 -3.61 5.65
CA SER A 144 15.50 -2.84 4.61
C SER A 144 14.99 -1.39 4.50
N VAL A 145 13.68 -1.16 4.71
CA VAL A 145 13.11 0.20 4.77
C VAL A 145 13.63 0.96 6.00
N PHE A 146 13.65 0.33 7.18
CA PHE A 146 14.15 0.98 8.40
C PHE A 146 15.66 1.24 8.36
N GLU A 147 16.43 0.37 7.71
CA GLU A 147 17.86 0.57 7.46
C GLU A 147 18.11 1.73 6.50
N SER A 148 17.32 1.85 5.42
CA SER A 148 17.45 2.96 4.48
C SER A 148 17.11 4.31 5.12
N ILE A 149 16.09 4.36 5.98
CA ILE A 149 15.74 5.55 6.76
C ILE A 149 16.90 5.95 7.70
N ASP A 150 17.53 4.98 8.38
CA ASP A 150 18.64 5.26 9.29
C ASP A 150 19.90 5.80 8.57
N VAL A 151 20.06 5.48 7.28
CA VAL A 151 21.10 6.05 6.44
C VAL A 151 20.72 7.44 5.93
N ALA A 152 19.44 7.65 5.60
CA ALA A 152 18.97 8.88 4.96
C ALA A 152 18.68 10.02 5.94
N LEU A 153 18.26 9.72 7.18
CA LEU A 153 17.74 10.70 8.13
C LEU A 153 18.42 10.59 9.50
N PRO A 154 18.65 11.72 10.20
CA PRO A 154 19.02 11.73 11.61
C PRO A 154 17.97 11.03 12.47
N ARG A 155 18.41 10.36 13.55
CA ARG A 155 17.52 9.56 14.40
C ARG A 155 16.51 10.36 15.22
N ASP A 156 16.78 11.63 15.43
CA ASP A 156 15.92 12.59 16.14
C ASP A 156 14.92 13.29 15.20
N HIS A 157 14.96 12.97 13.90
CA HIS A 157 13.98 13.44 12.94
C HIS A 157 12.59 12.88 13.27
N LYS A 158 11.58 13.75 13.38
CA LYS A 158 10.24 13.42 13.88
C LYS A 158 9.22 13.07 12.79
N GLU A 159 9.57 13.34 11.54
CA GLU A 159 8.80 13.00 10.32
C GLU A 159 9.46 11.83 9.60
#